data_AF-A0A7J3AWV6-F1
#
_entry.id   AF-A0A7J3AWV6-F1
#
_cell.length_a   1.000
_cell.length_b   1.000
_cell.length_c   1.000
_cell.angle_alpha   90.00
_cell.angle_beta   90.00
_cell.angle_gamma   90.00
#
_symmetry.space_group_name_H-M   'P 1'
#
loop_
_entity.id
_entity.type
_entity.pdbx_description
1 polymer ?
#
loop_
_entity_poly.entity_id
_entity_poly.type
_entity_poly.pdbx_seq_one_letter_code
_entity_poly.pdbx_strand_id
1 'polypeptide(L)'
;MGSENPWEALRASLLEAGYGLDKIDKLESLMKKDELFPLLEKILEKVKKLGEISPEVEKEIGSGEDISNRANLLFQSVKGIVTSLIGDPAYMRPFLRDKGKIKEVRRILEVTLEEVNSLERELVTKVNAYIREKGLDIEELRSYEEIPAALSFLRVLKKSEIHKEVQEQKVEPKEEQRKVKEEAISSLNEAFEKLRSIEEELDLMGVRYERLSHYLELRERFIERLQEVEEGILQKYLKNITSRLAEVENDSKKLIQISQKLIDLKASIEEMKGDLLERMEGIAELRRFKEIIPYIGLDFPKIPLLIRSRIHIESLRREVERLNRISSLIKSVIDELEYIPKDAKLDLSKISLDSTESFLDSLNNCLRASRLSYGMPETVGYTGVMSEILELYPKWREKIISLLRERGEISLQDLKFIPGSWRPWVLRNLADEGIVVVNEDKVAMRIIPEDMRKLEMEIEVIEDMVSDLGVMLPNLDDMGIKRIREDFERAKSLFMMGRISEYRELISQLKSRVNEVKMQLGAKG
;
A
#
# COMPACT_ATOMS: atom_id res chain seq x y z
N MET A 1 27.25 30.19 -3.89
CA MET A 1 26.52 31.06 -2.94
C MET A 1 25.30 30.27 -2.48
N GLY A 2 24.95 30.38 -1.20
CA GLY A 2 24.19 29.37 -0.45
C GLY A 2 22.88 28.93 -1.12
N SER A 3 22.60 27.63 -1.02
CA SER A 3 21.30 27.03 -1.34
C SER A 3 20.24 27.56 -0.37
N GLU A 4 19.80 28.80 -0.57
CA GLU A 4 18.65 29.34 0.13
C GLU A 4 17.42 28.57 -0.34
N ASN A 5 16.75 27.94 0.63
CA ASN A 5 15.44 27.33 0.44
C ASN A 5 14.52 28.36 -0.25
N PRO A 6 13.87 28.01 -1.39
CA PRO A 6 12.97 28.93 -2.10
C PRO A 6 11.89 29.55 -1.21
N TRP A 7 11.46 28.84 -0.17
CA TRP A 7 10.57 29.38 0.86
C TRP A 7 11.22 30.47 1.71
N GLU A 8 12.49 30.32 2.11
CA GLU A 8 13.20 31.30 2.92
C GLU A 8 13.44 32.61 2.15
N ALA A 9 13.67 32.53 0.83
CA ALA A 9 13.74 33.71 -0.03
C ALA A 9 12.38 34.44 -0.11
N LEU A 10 11.27 33.69 -0.21
CA LEU A 10 9.93 34.28 -0.16
C LEU A 10 9.62 34.88 1.22
N ARG A 11 10.01 34.20 2.31
CA ARG A 11 9.87 34.65 3.70
C ARG A 11 10.63 35.94 3.96
N ALA A 12 11.87 36.05 3.49
CA ALA A 12 12.64 37.29 3.53
C ALA A 12 11.91 38.42 2.79
N SER A 13 11.36 38.15 1.61
CA SER A 13 10.59 39.13 0.84
C SER A 13 9.28 39.57 1.52
N LEU A 14 8.65 38.69 2.31
CA LEU A 14 7.47 39.02 3.12
C LEU A 14 7.84 39.88 4.34
N LEU A 15 8.99 39.61 4.98
CA LEU A 15 9.52 40.43 6.07
C LEU A 15 9.85 41.85 5.57
N GLU A 16 10.48 41.96 4.40
CA GLU A 16 10.74 43.26 3.74
C GLU A 16 9.44 44.00 3.39
N ALA A 17 8.37 43.28 3.05
CA ALA A 17 7.05 43.84 2.81
C ALA A 17 6.30 44.27 4.09
N GLY A 18 6.90 44.09 5.27
CA GLY A 18 6.34 44.55 6.56
C GLY A 18 5.45 43.54 7.28
N TYR A 19 5.40 42.27 6.84
CA TYR A 19 4.70 41.23 7.58
C TYR A 19 5.54 40.75 8.77
N GLY A 20 4.95 40.73 9.97
CA GLY A 20 5.64 40.24 11.17
C GLY A 20 5.93 38.74 11.10
N LEU A 21 7.07 38.32 11.68
CA LEU A 21 7.55 36.93 11.65
C LEU A 21 6.51 35.95 12.20
N ASP A 22 5.83 36.32 13.29
CA ASP A 22 4.75 35.54 13.91
C ASP A 22 3.59 35.25 12.95
N LYS A 23 3.27 36.19 12.05
CA LYS A 23 2.21 36.01 11.05
C LYS A 23 2.66 35.06 9.94
N ILE A 24 3.92 35.13 9.54
CA ILE A 24 4.47 34.28 8.49
C ILE A 24 4.57 32.83 8.98
N ASP A 25 5.08 32.62 10.19
CA ASP A 25 5.18 31.29 10.81
C ASP A 25 3.80 30.67 11.03
N LYS A 26 2.81 31.48 11.41
CA LYS A 26 1.42 31.04 11.52
C LYS A 26 0.84 30.65 10.16
N LEU A 27 1.10 31.42 9.11
CA LEU A 27 0.67 31.07 7.75
C LEU A 27 1.26 29.73 7.31
N GLU A 28 2.56 29.55 7.50
CA GLU A 28 3.26 28.30 7.20
C GLU A 28 2.63 27.10 7.92
N SER A 29 2.38 27.23 9.24
CA SER A 29 1.72 26.20 10.03
C SER A 29 0.32 25.85 9.50
N LEU A 30 -0.46 26.86 9.13
CA LEU A 30 -1.80 26.65 8.56
C LEU A 30 -1.75 26.01 7.18
N MET A 31 -0.84 26.44 6.30
CA MET A 31 -0.66 25.84 4.99
C MET A 31 -0.18 24.39 5.07
N LYS A 32 0.65 24.04 6.06
CA LYS A 32 1.05 22.65 6.33
C LYS A 32 -0.14 21.81 6.78
N LYS A 33 -0.97 22.32 7.69
CA LYS A 33 -2.20 21.66 8.14
C LYS A 33 -3.19 21.43 6.98
N ASP A 34 -3.18 22.31 6.00
CA ASP A 34 -4.10 22.28 4.85
C ASP A 34 -3.52 21.56 3.63
N GLU A 35 -2.31 21.00 3.77
CA GLU A 35 -1.52 20.34 2.73
C GLU A 35 -1.27 21.22 1.49
N LEU A 36 -1.32 22.55 1.64
CA LEU A 36 -1.02 23.51 0.58
C LEU A 36 0.48 23.83 0.52
N PHE A 37 1.18 23.70 1.64
CA PHE A 37 2.61 24.03 1.75
C PHE A 37 3.50 23.16 0.83
N PRO A 38 3.32 21.82 0.73
CA PRO A 38 4.13 21.01 -0.17
C PRO A 38 3.96 21.38 -1.65
N LEU A 39 2.75 21.81 -2.05
CA LEU A 39 2.48 22.31 -3.40
C LEU A 39 3.20 23.63 -3.64
N LEU A 40 3.14 24.56 -2.68
CA LEU A 40 3.82 25.84 -2.74
C LEU A 40 5.35 25.66 -2.86
N GLU A 41 5.95 24.83 -2.01
CA GLU A 41 7.41 24.56 -2.06
C GLU A 41 7.83 24.03 -3.43
N LYS A 42 7.08 23.06 -3.97
CA LYS A 42 7.35 22.48 -5.29
C LYS A 42 7.26 23.51 -6.42
N ILE A 43 6.29 24.42 -6.36
CA ILE A 43 6.14 25.50 -7.34
C ILE A 43 7.33 26.46 -7.24
N LEU A 44 7.67 26.91 -6.03
CA LEU A 44 8.78 27.85 -5.82
C LEU A 44 10.12 27.28 -6.28
N GLU A 45 10.38 26.00 -5.99
CA GLU A 45 11.60 25.32 -6.43
C GLU A 45 11.70 25.28 -7.96
N LYS A 46 10.61 24.87 -8.64
CA LYS A 46 10.60 24.79 -10.10
C LYS A 46 10.70 26.15 -10.77
N VAL A 47 10.00 27.16 -10.25
CA VAL A 47 10.05 28.53 -10.78
C VAL A 47 11.46 29.12 -10.63
N LYS A 48 12.11 28.92 -9.48
CA LYS A 48 13.50 29.35 -9.27
C LYS A 48 14.45 28.70 -10.26
N LYS A 49 14.39 27.37 -10.39
CA LYS A 49 15.22 26.60 -11.34
C LYS A 49 14.98 27.02 -12.80
N LEU A 50 13.73 27.27 -13.20
CA LEU A 50 13.42 27.79 -14.53
C LEU A 50 14.01 29.20 -14.76
N GLY A 51 13.93 30.08 -13.76
CA GLY A 51 14.54 31.41 -13.81
C GLY A 51 16.07 31.39 -13.89
N GLU A 52 16.71 30.36 -13.34
CA GLU A 52 18.17 30.17 -13.42
C GLU A 52 18.62 29.61 -14.77
N ILE A 53 17.86 28.65 -15.33
CA ILE A 53 18.27 27.91 -16.55
C ILE A 53 17.84 28.62 -17.83
N SER A 54 16.67 29.27 -17.85
CA SER A 54 16.17 29.95 -19.06
C SER A 54 17.14 30.99 -19.64
N PRO A 55 17.80 31.85 -18.85
CA PRO A 55 18.75 32.83 -19.40
C PRO A 55 20.01 32.16 -19.99
N GLU A 56 20.43 31.00 -19.48
CA GLU A 56 21.57 30.27 -20.04
C GLU A 56 21.24 29.64 -21.39
N VAL A 57 20.02 29.10 -21.53
CA VAL A 57 19.49 28.59 -22.80
C VAL A 57 19.37 29.70 -23.83
N GLU A 58 18.80 30.84 -23.42
CA GLU A 58 18.62 32.01 -24.28
C GLU A 58 19.94 32.54 -24.84
N LYS A 59 21.01 32.58 -24.02
CA LYS A 59 22.36 32.99 -24.44
C LYS A 59 22.97 32.07 -25.51
N GLU A 60 22.65 30.78 -25.49
CA GLU A 60 23.26 29.78 -26.38
C GLU A 60 22.49 29.53 -27.67
N ILE A 61 21.15 29.56 -27.59
CA ILE A 61 20.26 29.15 -28.68
C ILE A 61 19.73 30.35 -29.46
N GLY A 62 19.64 31.53 -28.83
CA GLY A 62 19.10 32.74 -29.44
C GLY A 62 17.59 32.68 -29.64
N SER A 63 16.93 33.81 -29.36
CA SER A 63 15.47 34.00 -29.24
C SER A 63 14.86 33.50 -27.93
N GLY A 64 14.20 34.42 -27.22
CA GLY A 64 13.18 34.08 -26.25
C GLY A 64 13.26 34.80 -24.91
N GLU A 65 13.08 36.12 -24.89
CA GLU A 65 12.74 36.84 -23.65
C GLU A 65 11.44 36.32 -22.96
N ASP A 66 10.76 35.31 -23.52
CA ASP A 66 9.42 34.91 -23.10
C ASP A 66 9.39 33.94 -21.89
N ILE A 67 10.31 32.96 -21.79
CA ILE A 67 10.23 31.94 -20.72
C ILE A 67 10.72 32.48 -19.37
N SER A 68 11.86 33.19 -19.36
CA SER A 68 12.39 33.81 -18.13
C SER A 68 11.41 34.85 -17.56
N ASN A 69 10.83 35.69 -18.43
CA ASN A 69 9.83 36.67 -18.02
C ASN A 69 8.54 36.00 -17.52
N ARG A 70 8.05 34.94 -18.19
CA ARG A 70 6.88 34.18 -17.72
C ARG A 70 7.13 33.46 -16.40
N ALA A 71 8.32 32.90 -16.17
CA ALA A 71 8.70 32.33 -14.88
C ALA A 71 8.71 33.39 -13.76
N ASN A 72 9.24 34.58 -14.04
CA ASN A 72 9.20 35.70 -13.11
C ASN A 72 7.77 36.16 -12.79
N LEU A 73 6.89 36.22 -13.80
CA LEU A 73 5.47 36.52 -13.59
C LEU A 73 4.78 35.48 -12.70
N LEU A 74 5.07 34.19 -12.89
CA LEU A 74 4.54 33.13 -12.04
C LEU A 74 5.07 33.24 -10.60
N PHE A 75 6.33 33.61 -10.41
CA PHE A 75 6.85 33.89 -9.07
C PHE A 75 6.09 35.04 -8.40
N GLN A 76 5.82 36.13 -9.12
CA GLN A 76 5.04 37.25 -8.60
C GLN A 76 3.59 36.85 -8.29
N SER A 77 2.96 36.01 -9.12
CA SER A 77 1.62 35.47 -8.88
C SER A 77 1.58 34.62 -7.61
N VAL A 78 2.56 33.74 -7.41
CA VAL A 78 2.69 32.92 -6.18
C VAL A 78 2.90 33.80 -4.95
N LYS A 79 3.78 34.79 -5.05
CA LYS A 79 3.97 35.80 -4.00
C LYS A 79 2.66 36.54 -3.70
N GLY A 80 1.90 36.92 -4.73
CA GLY A 80 0.59 37.57 -4.59
C GLY A 80 -0.44 36.70 -3.86
N ILE A 81 -0.49 35.40 -4.16
CA ILE A 81 -1.36 34.43 -3.47
C ILE A 81 -0.99 34.35 -1.98
N VAL A 82 0.29 34.19 -1.67
CA VAL A 82 0.77 34.10 -0.28
C VAL A 82 0.51 35.40 0.48
N THR A 83 0.70 36.54 -0.17
CA THR A 83 0.42 37.89 0.36
C THR A 83 -1.08 38.10 0.61
N SER A 84 -1.95 37.59 -0.27
CA SER A 84 -3.40 37.60 -0.09
C SER A 84 -3.82 36.76 1.11
N LEU A 85 -3.26 35.55 1.24
CA LEU A 85 -3.58 34.64 2.35
C LEU A 85 -3.16 35.17 3.71
N ILE A 86 -1.97 35.76 3.82
CA ILE A 86 -1.49 36.33 5.08
C ILE A 86 -2.29 37.59 5.47
N GLY A 87 -2.84 38.31 4.48
CA GLY A 87 -3.72 39.45 4.67
C GLY A 87 -5.17 39.08 5.02
N ASP A 88 -5.58 37.84 4.77
CA ASP A 88 -6.98 37.41 4.89
C ASP A 88 -7.33 36.90 6.32
N PRO A 89 -8.20 37.62 7.06
CA PRO A 89 -8.59 37.20 8.40
C PRO A 89 -9.37 35.88 8.44
N ALA A 90 -10.11 35.54 7.38
CA ALA A 90 -10.86 34.28 7.27
C ALA A 90 -9.92 33.09 7.07
N TYR A 91 -8.76 33.28 6.44
CA TYR A 91 -7.74 32.24 6.34
C TYR A 91 -6.85 32.15 7.60
N MET A 92 -6.42 33.31 8.13
CA MET A 92 -5.44 33.39 9.22
C MET A 92 -6.01 33.12 10.63
N ARG A 93 -7.33 33.04 10.79
CA ARG A 93 -8.01 32.73 12.06
C ARG A 93 -8.63 31.34 12.02
N PRO A 94 -8.13 30.36 12.81
CA PRO A 94 -8.56 28.96 12.74
C PRO A 94 -10.08 28.71 12.78
N PHE A 95 -10.83 29.56 13.49
CA PHE A 95 -12.28 29.46 13.67
C PHE A 95 -13.11 30.12 12.56
N LEU A 96 -12.50 30.90 11.65
CA LEU A 96 -13.15 31.49 10.48
C LEU A 96 -12.75 30.79 9.17
N ARG A 97 -11.95 29.71 9.25
CA ARG A 97 -11.40 29.03 8.08
C ARG A 97 -12.47 28.31 7.29
N ASP A 98 -12.82 28.90 6.15
CA ASP A 98 -13.73 28.33 5.18
C ASP A 98 -13.03 27.26 4.32
N LYS A 99 -13.64 26.06 4.27
CA LYS A 99 -13.19 24.95 3.42
C LYS A 99 -13.29 25.28 1.93
N GLY A 100 -14.23 26.14 1.52
CA GLY A 100 -14.36 26.61 0.14
C GLY A 100 -13.10 27.36 -0.32
N LYS A 101 -12.66 28.32 0.49
CA LYS A 101 -11.44 29.10 0.25
C LYS A 101 -10.17 28.26 0.17
N ILE A 102 -10.03 27.22 1.01
CA ILE A 102 -8.89 26.29 0.95
C ILE A 102 -8.87 25.54 -0.38
N LYS A 103 -10.04 25.08 -0.85
CA LYS A 103 -10.16 24.40 -2.16
C LYS A 103 -9.84 25.34 -3.32
N GLU A 104 -10.28 26.59 -3.25
CA GLU A 104 -9.98 27.62 -4.25
C GLU A 104 -8.46 27.86 -4.35
N VAL A 105 -7.80 28.07 -3.21
CA VAL A 105 -6.35 28.27 -3.15
C VAL A 105 -5.59 27.06 -3.66
N ARG A 106 -6.03 25.84 -3.29
CA ARG A 106 -5.46 24.60 -3.82
C ARG A 106 -5.55 24.55 -5.33
N ARG A 107 -6.73 24.84 -5.89
CA ARG A 107 -6.94 24.87 -7.34
C ARG A 107 -6.04 25.88 -8.03
N ILE A 108 -5.86 27.07 -7.46
CA ILE A 108 -4.96 28.09 -8.01
C ILE A 108 -3.50 27.59 -8.01
N LEU A 109 -3.04 26.98 -6.92
CA LEU A 109 -1.69 26.40 -6.84
C LEU A 109 -1.50 25.23 -7.82
N GLU A 110 -2.50 24.37 -7.98
CA GLU A 110 -2.47 23.28 -8.96
C GLU A 110 -2.36 23.79 -10.40
N VAL A 111 -3.17 24.80 -10.77
CA VAL A 111 -3.09 25.47 -12.08
C VAL A 111 -1.72 26.13 -12.27
N THR A 112 -1.21 26.81 -11.24
CA THR A 112 0.12 27.43 -11.29
C THR A 112 1.20 26.38 -11.51
N LEU A 113 1.11 25.22 -10.85
CA LEU A 113 2.05 24.12 -11.04
C LEU A 113 1.98 23.54 -12.46
N GLU A 114 0.78 23.43 -13.04
CA GLU A 114 0.60 23.01 -14.44
C GLU A 114 1.24 24.01 -15.41
N GLU A 115 1.07 25.31 -15.18
CA GLU A 115 1.71 26.36 -15.99
C GLU A 115 3.23 26.30 -15.90
N VAL A 116 3.79 26.09 -14.70
CA VAL A 116 5.22 25.88 -14.49
C VAL A 116 5.72 24.64 -15.23
N ASN A 117 4.97 23.52 -15.17
CA ASN A 117 5.32 22.30 -15.90
C ASN A 117 5.23 22.50 -17.42
N SER A 118 4.31 23.34 -17.90
CA SER A 118 4.18 23.69 -19.32
C SER A 118 5.42 24.47 -19.79
N LEU A 119 5.87 25.46 -19.02
CA LEU A 119 7.10 26.20 -19.30
C LEU A 119 8.33 25.29 -19.31
N GLU A 120 8.42 24.33 -18.37
CA GLU A 120 9.47 23.31 -18.37
C GLU A 120 9.49 22.52 -19.68
N ARG A 121 8.34 21.99 -20.12
CA ARG A 121 8.25 21.23 -21.38
C ARG A 121 8.61 22.08 -22.59
N GLU A 122 8.17 23.34 -22.61
CA GLU A 122 8.48 24.28 -23.67
C GLU A 122 9.99 24.51 -23.76
N LEU A 123 10.65 24.76 -22.63
CA LEU A 123 12.10 24.97 -22.55
C LEU A 123 12.88 23.71 -23.01
N VAL A 124 12.49 22.54 -22.51
CA VAL A 124 13.11 21.25 -22.87
C VAL A 124 12.96 20.96 -24.36
N THR A 125 11.77 21.23 -24.92
CA THR A 125 11.49 21.00 -26.34
C THR A 125 12.32 21.94 -27.22
N LYS A 126 12.50 23.20 -26.82
CA LYS A 126 13.39 24.15 -27.53
C LYS A 126 14.84 23.65 -27.54
N VAL A 127 15.35 23.20 -26.39
CA VAL A 127 16.72 22.68 -26.31
C VAL A 127 16.88 21.41 -27.14
N ASN A 128 15.92 20.48 -27.09
CA ASN A 128 15.93 19.27 -27.92
C ASN A 128 15.89 19.59 -29.42
N ALA A 129 15.05 20.55 -29.83
CA ALA A 129 15.00 20.99 -31.23
C ALA A 129 16.35 21.54 -31.69
N TYR A 130 17.02 22.35 -30.86
CA TYR A 130 18.35 22.87 -31.17
C TYR A 130 19.42 21.77 -31.23
N ILE A 131 19.39 20.80 -30.31
CA ILE A 131 20.28 19.62 -30.33
C ILE A 131 20.12 18.85 -31.65
N ARG A 132 18.87 18.60 -32.08
CA ARG A 132 18.58 17.94 -33.35
C ARG A 132 19.04 18.76 -34.55
N GLU A 133 18.83 20.07 -34.56
CA GLU A 133 19.28 20.96 -35.63
C GLU A 133 20.81 20.97 -35.77
N LYS A 134 21.54 20.80 -34.66
CA LYS A 134 22.99 20.65 -34.65
C LYS A 134 23.49 19.24 -34.99
N GLY A 135 22.60 18.30 -35.33
CA GLY A 135 22.96 16.95 -35.75
C GLY A 135 23.61 16.11 -34.64
N LEU A 136 23.37 16.46 -33.38
CA LEU A 136 23.99 15.80 -32.25
C LEU A 136 23.12 14.65 -31.74
N ASP A 137 23.68 13.45 -31.73
CA ASP A 137 23.02 12.23 -31.29
C ASP A 137 23.01 12.11 -29.75
N ILE A 138 22.33 13.05 -29.09
CA ILE A 138 22.11 13.09 -27.64
C ILE A 138 20.67 12.61 -27.37
N GLU A 139 20.47 11.81 -26.31
CA GLU A 139 19.11 11.45 -25.86
C GLU A 139 18.27 12.72 -25.65
N GLU A 140 17.00 12.70 -26.08
CA GLU A 140 16.10 13.83 -25.85
C GLU A 140 15.99 14.11 -24.35
N LEU A 141 16.28 15.36 -23.98
CA LEU A 141 16.17 15.82 -22.60
C LEU A 141 14.74 15.62 -22.13
N ARG A 142 14.60 15.08 -20.92
CA ARG A 142 13.29 14.76 -20.32
C ARG A 142 12.86 15.78 -19.26
N SER A 143 13.80 16.57 -18.76
CA SER A 143 13.58 17.61 -17.77
C SER A 143 14.56 18.77 -17.97
N TYR A 144 14.20 19.94 -17.43
CA TYR A 144 15.09 21.09 -17.46
C TYR A 144 16.40 20.83 -16.69
N GLU A 145 16.43 19.89 -15.74
CA GLU A 145 17.63 19.58 -14.93
C GLU A 145 18.78 19.01 -15.78
N GLU A 146 18.47 18.44 -16.95
CA GLU A 146 19.44 17.88 -17.88
C GLU A 146 20.02 18.95 -18.83
N ILE A 147 19.37 20.12 -18.90
CA ILE A 147 19.74 21.21 -19.81
C ILE A 147 21.16 21.74 -19.56
N PRO A 148 21.60 22.05 -18.33
CA PRO A 148 22.94 22.59 -18.11
C PRO A 148 24.05 21.64 -18.58
N ALA A 149 23.86 20.33 -18.36
CA ALA A 149 24.79 19.30 -18.82
C ALA A 149 24.81 19.24 -20.36
N ALA A 150 23.64 19.27 -21.00
CA ALA A 150 23.53 19.29 -22.45
C ALA A 150 24.16 20.54 -23.08
N LEU A 151 23.92 21.72 -22.51
CA LEU A 151 24.55 22.98 -22.94
C LEU A 151 26.08 22.94 -22.75
N SER A 152 26.57 22.36 -21.65
CA SER A 152 28.02 22.20 -21.43
C SER A 152 28.65 21.28 -22.47
N PHE A 153 27.97 20.20 -22.85
CA PHE A 153 28.42 19.27 -23.89
C PHE A 153 28.39 19.93 -25.28
N LEU A 154 27.35 20.69 -25.60
CA LEU A 154 27.27 21.53 -26.81
C LEU A 154 28.43 22.52 -26.91
N ARG A 155 28.82 23.15 -25.79
CA ARG A 155 29.98 24.06 -25.72
C ARG A 155 31.31 23.33 -25.95
N VAL A 156 31.46 22.11 -25.43
CA VAL A 156 32.65 21.27 -25.67
C VAL A 156 32.71 20.82 -27.13
N LEU A 157 31.56 20.44 -27.70
CA LEU A 157 31.47 20.04 -29.10
C LEU A 157 31.81 21.18 -30.06
N LYS A 158 31.26 22.38 -29.85
CA LYS A 158 31.65 23.60 -30.59
C LYS A 158 33.16 23.88 -30.50
N LYS A 159 33.80 23.57 -29.37
CA LYS A 159 35.27 23.69 -29.23
C LYS A 159 36.04 22.55 -29.91
N SER A 160 35.45 21.36 -30.04
CA SER A 160 36.06 20.19 -30.67
C SER A 160 35.87 20.12 -32.19
N GLU A 161 34.82 20.74 -32.75
CA GLU A 161 34.65 20.90 -34.20
C GLU A 161 35.69 21.85 -34.80
N ILE A 162 36.19 22.82 -34.02
CA ILE A 162 37.34 23.68 -34.39
C ILE A 162 38.65 22.87 -34.45
N HIS A 163 38.68 21.60 -34.00
CA HIS A 163 39.87 20.74 -33.94
C HIS A 163 39.73 19.41 -34.71
N LYS A 164 38.66 19.22 -35.50
CA LYS A 164 38.44 18.02 -36.33
C LYS A 164 38.45 18.31 -37.83
N GLU A 165 39.37 19.15 -38.29
CA GLU A 165 40.03 18.90 -39.57
C GLU A 165 41.36 18.23 -39.22
N VAL A 166 41.46 16.92 -39.47
CA VAL A 166 42.67 16.15 -39.81
C VAL A 166 42.44 14.68 -39.45
N GLN A 167 42.55 13.86 -40.50
CA GLN A 167 42.76 12.42 -40.53
C GLN A 167 41.54 11.49 -40.41
N GLU A 168 40.99 11.20 -41.60
CA GLU A 168 40.56 9.87 -41.97
C GLU A 168 41.68 8.83 -41.73
N GLN A 169 41.31 7.68 -41.19
CA GLN A 169 41.84 6.40 -41.66
C GLN A 169 40.89 5.25 -41.28
N LYS A 170 40.37 4.58 -42.30
CA LYS A 170 39.63 3.31 -42.21
C LYS A 170 40.58 2.19 -41.76
N VAL A 171 40.14 1.39 -40.79
CA VAL A 171 40.71 0.06 -40.52
C VAL A 171 39.55 -0.93 -40.43
N GLU A 172 39.63 -2.02 -41.20
CA GLU A 172 38.66 -3.12 -41.20
C GLU A 172 38.68 -3.90 -39.86
N PRO A 173 37.54 -4.44 -39.39
CA PRO A 173 37.49 -5.09 -38.09
C PRO A 173 37.97 -6.56 -38.13
N LYS A 174 38.73 -6.96 -37.09
CA LYS A 174 39.23 -8.33 -36.86
C LYS A 174 38.08 -9.27 -36.44
N GLU A 175 38.15 -10.56 -36.78
CA GLU A 175 37.12 -11.60 -36.53
C GLU A 175 36.60 -11.69 -35.07
N GLU A 176 37.43 -11.38 -34.07
CA GLU A 176 37.01 -11.35 -32.66
C GLU A 176 36.00 -10.23 -32.36
N GLN A 177 36.05 -9.13 -33.12
CA GLN A 177 35.19 -7.96 -32.95
C GLN A 177 33.77 -8.20 -33.47
N ARG A 178 33.61 -9.09 -34.46
CA ARG A 178 32.30 -9.54 -34.94
C ARG A 178 31.61 -10.41 -33.89
N LYS A 179 32.33 -11.33 -33.25
CA LYS A 179 31.78 -12.24 -32.24
C LYS A 179 31.24 -11.51 -31.01
N VAL A 180 31.96 -10.53 -30.48
CA VAL A 180 31.51 -9.76 -29.31
C VAL A 180 30.23 -8.95 -29.60
N LYS A 181 30.13 -8.36 -30.80
CA LYS A 181 28.92 -7.65 -31.23
C LYS A 181 27.76 -8.61 -31.51
N GLU A 182 28.02 -9.79 -32.07
CA GLU A 182 26.99 -10.83 -32.30
C GLU A 182 26.41 -11.36 -30.97
N GLU A 183 27.25 -11.66 -29.98
CA GLU A 183 26.81 -12.09 -28.65
C GLU A 183 25.99 -11.01 -27.92
N ALA A 184 26.40 -9.75 -28.07
CA ALA A 184 25.68 -8.60 -27.55
C ALA A 184 24.28 -8.43 -28.18
N ILE A 185 24.19 -8.56 -29.51
CA ILE A 185 22.92 -8.50 -30.24
C ILE A 185 22.01 -9.67 -29.84
N SER A 186 22.58 -10.87 -29.69
CA SER A 186 21.83 -12.05 -29.23
C SER A 186 21.23 -11.83 -27.85
N SER A 187 22.02 -11.33 -26.90
CA SER A 187 21.56 -11.00 -25.54
C SER A 187 20.47 -9.93 -25.52
N LEU A 188 20.61 -8.90 -26.37
CA LEU A 188 19.63 -7.82 -26.49
C LEU A 188 18.30 -8.34 -27.05
N ASN A 189 18.36 -9.19 -28.08
CA ASN A 189 17.18 -9.83 -28.66
C ASN A 189 16.44 -10.70 -27.64
N GLU A 190 17.16 -11.49 -26.84
CA GLU A 190 16.54 -12.30 -25.78
C GLU A 190 15.81 -11.44 -24.75
N ALA A 191 16.38 -10.28 -24.36
CA ALA A 191 15.73 -9.34 -23.47
C ALA A 191 14.45 -8.74 -24.08
N PHE A 192 14.46 -8.41 -25.37
CA PHE A 192 13.28 -7.90 -26.08
C PHE A 192 12.18 -8.95 -26.24
N GLU A 193 12.52 -10.22 -26.52
CA GLU A 193 11.54 -11.31 -26.57
C GLU A 193 10.87 -11.53 -25.21
N LYS A 194 11.62 -11.44 -24.10
CA LYS A 194 11.03 -11.47 -22.75
C LYS A 194 10.04 -10.32 -22.54
N LEU A 195 10.41 -9.09 -22.91
CA LEU A 195 9.50 -7.95 -22.81
C LEU A 195 8.26 -8.09 -23.70
N ARG A 196 8.37 -8.73 -24.86
CA ARG A 196 7.26 -8.99 -25.77
C ARG A 196 6.28 -9.99 -25.18
N SER A 197 6.77 -11.09 -24.60
CA SER A 197 5.91 -12.05 -23.90
C SER A 197 5.13 -11.41 -22.74
N ILE A 198 5.75 -10.46 -22.03
CA ILE A 198 5.11 -9.69 -20.97
C ILE A 198 4.05 -8.73 -21.52
N GLU A 199 4.27 -8.11 -22.69
CA GLU A 199 3.27 -7.27 -23.35
C GLU A 199 2.03 -8.09 -23.74
N GLU A 200 2.24 -9.26 -24.33
CA GLU A 200 1.15 -10.19 -24.67
C GLU A 200 0.34 -10.60 -23.45
N GLU A 201 1.00 -10.90 -22.32
CA GLU A 201 0.33 -11.22 -21.06
C GLU A 201 -0.50 -10.05 -20.51
N LEU A 202 0.05 -8.84 -20.52
CA LEU A 202 -0.66 -7.63 -20.10
C LEU A 202 -1.86 -7.32 -21.01
N ASP A 203 -1.72 -7.52 -22.32
CA ASP A 203 -2.79 -7.33 -23.30
C ASP A 203 -3.94 -8.34 -23.08
N LEU A 204 -3.64 -9.60 -22.74
CA LEU A 204 -4.65 -10.59 -22.35
C LEU A 204 -5.44 -10.17 -21.10
N MET A 205 -4.81 -9.45 -20.18
CA MET A 205 -5.46 -8.85 -19.01
C MET A 205 -6.18 -7.52 -19.33
N GLY A 206 -6.12 -7.05 -20.57
CA GLY A 206 -6.67 -5.77 -21.01
C GLY A 206 -5.90 -4.56 -20.45
N VAL A 207 -4.60 -4.69 -20.25
CA VAL A 207 -3.73 -3.65 -19.66
C VAL A 207 -2.70 -3.21 -20.67
N ARG A 208 -2.75 -1.95 -21.09
CA ARG A 208 -1.76 -1.36 -21.99
C ARG A 208 -0.73 -0.55 -21.20
N TYR A 209 0.54 -0.97 -21.24
CA TYR A 209 1.65 -0.23 -20.62
C TYR A 209 2.47 0.53 -21.67
N GLU A 210 2.21 1.83 -21.84
CA GLU A 210 2.82 2.66 -22.91
C GLU A 210 4.35 2.65 -22.87
N ARG A 211 4.96 2.61 -21.67
CA ARG A 211 6.42 2.55 -21.54
C ARG A 211 6.98 1.23 -22.07
N LEU A 212 6.31 0.10 -21.84
CA LEU A 212 6.74 -1.19 -22.38
C LEU A 212 6.66 -1.19 -23.91
N SER A 213 5.51 -0.81 -24.46
CA SER A 213 5.30 -0.73 -25.91
C SER A 213 6.34 0.18 -26.58
N HIS A 214 6.62 1.34 -25.99
CA HIS A 214 7.64 2.26 -26.51
C HIS A 214 9.04 1.65 -26.54
N TYR A 215 9.42 0.89 -25.51
CA TYR A 215 10.73 0.23 -25.51
C TYR A 215 10.80 -0.87 -26.57
N LEU A 216 9.72 -1.65 -26.77
CA LEU A 216 9.64 -2.67 -27.80
C LEU A 216 9.78 -2.07 -29.22
N GLU A 217 9.17 -0.91 -29.48
CA GLU A 217 9.31 -0.16 -30.75
C GLU A 217 10.75 0.29 -31.04
N LEU A 218 11.56 0.50 -30.00
CA LEU A 218 12.96 0.95 -30.14
C LEU A 218 13.94 -0.19 -30.43
N ARG A 219 13.49 -1.45 -30.48
CA ARG A 219 14.35 -2.64 -30.67
C ARG A 219 15.32 -2.50 -31.84
N GLU A 220 14.81 -2.20 -33.03
CA GLU A 220 15.64 -2.09 -34.24
C GLU A 220 16.68 -0.96 -34.12
N ARG A 221 16.29 0.19 -33.57
CA ARG A 221 17.20 1.33 -33.36
C ARG A 221 18.32 1.01 -32.36
N PHE A 222 18.03 0.24 -31.31
CA PHE A 222 19.06 -0.19 -30.37
C PHE A 222 20.04 -1.16 -31.03
N ILE A 223 19.57 -2.05 -31.90
CA ILE A 223 20.42 -3.01 -32.63
C ILE A 223 21.32 -2.26 -33.63
N GLU A 224 20.76 -1.35 -34.43
CA GLU A 224 21.50 -0.52 -35.39
C GLU A 224 22.59 0.29 -34.68
N ARG A 225 22.25 1.01 -33.62
CA ARG A 225 23.20 1.85 -32.88
C ARG A 225 24.29 1.04 -32.19
N LEU A 226 24.00 -0.19 -31.75
CA LEU A 226 25.00 -1.09 -31.16
C LEU A 226 26.05 -1.55 -32.19
N GLN A 227 25.67 -1.64 -33.47
CA GLN A 227 26.62 -1.92 -34.56
C GLN A 227 27.58 -0.75 -34.80
N GLU A 228 27.13 0.49 -34.60
CA GLU A 228 27.91 1.73 -34.82
C GLU A 228 28.84 2.10 -33.65
N VAL A 229 28.56 1.63 -32.43
CA VAL A 229 29.36 1.96 -31.23
C VAL A 229 30.77 1.35 -31.26
N GLU A 230 31.76 2.15 -30.86
CA GLU A 230 33.16 1.74 -30.69
C GLU A 230 33.35 0.79 -29.49
N GLU A 231 34.26 -0.19 -29.61
CA GLU A 231 34.50 -1.26 -28.62
C GLU A 231 34.79 -0.74 -27.20
N GLY A 232 35.55 0.36 -27.08
CA GLY A 232 35.91 0.94 -25.78
C GLY A 232 34.72 1.42 -24.94
N ILE A 233 33.55 1.61 -25.58
CA ILE A 233 32.33 2.11 -24.95
C ILE A 233 31.19 1.08 -25.05
N LEU A 234 31.30 0.07 -25.92
CA LEU A 234 30.27 -0.95 -26.19
C LEU A 234 29.74 -1.63 -24.91
N GLN A 235 30.63 -2.09 -24.03
CA GLN A 235 30.21 -2.73 -22.78
C GLN A 235 29.43 -1.78 -21.86
N LYS A 236 29.81 -0.50 -21.80
CA LYS A 236 29.13 0.52 -21.01
C LYS A 236 27.74 0.83 -21.59
N TYR A 237 27.65 0.89 -22.92
CA TYR A 237 26.40 1.08 -23.65
C TYR A 237 25.41 -0.07 -23.42
N LEU A 238 25.87 -1.32 -23.63
CA LEU A 238 25.12 -2.55 -23.34
C LEU A 238 24.64 -2.61 -21.90
N LYS A 239 25.51 -2.32 -20.94
CA LYS A 239 25.14 -2.32 -19.51
C LYS A 239 24.02 -1.32 -19.22
N ASN A 240 24.06 -0.14 -19.82
CA ASN A 240 23.03 0.88 -19.61
C ASN A 240 21.68 0.47 -20.22
N ILE A 241 21.68 -0.02 -21.46
CA ILE A 241 20.44 -0.50 -22.11
C ILE A 241 19.85 -1.68 -21.35
N THR A 242 20.66 -2.70 -21.05
CA THR A 242 20.19 -3.89 -20.30
C THR A 242 19.66 -3.53 -18.92
N SER A 243 20.26 -2.56 -18.22
CA SER A 243 19.70 -2.07 -16.96
C SER A 243 18.33 -1.39 -17.14
N ARG A 244 18.15 -0.60 -18.21
CA ARG A 244 16.88 0.08 -18.51
C ARG A 244 15.80 -0.92 -18.94
N LEU A 245 16.15 -1.95 -19.71
CA LEU A 245 15.24 -3.02 -20.10
C LEU A 245 14.81 -3.85 -18.86
N ALA A 246 15.75 -4.20 -17.98
CA ALA A 246 15.46 -4.92 -16.75
C ALA A 246 14.56 -4.11 -15.80
N GLU A 247 14.72 -2.79 -15.76
CA GLU A 247 13.83 -1.89 -15.03
C GLU A 247 12.39 -1.92 -15.56
N VAL A 248 12.22 -1.88 -16.89
CA VAL A 248 10.90 -1.97 -17.53
C VAL A 248 10.29 -3.36 -17.29
N GLU A 249 11.09 -4.42 -17.42
CA GLU A 249 10.67 -5.80 -17.14
C GLU A 249 10.12 -5.93 -15.70
N ASN A 250 10.83 -5.38 -14.72
CA ASN A 250 10.41 -5.42 -13.32
C ASN A 250 9.12 -4.63 -13.07
N ASP A 251 8.98 -3.44 -13.67
CA ASP A 251 7.76 -2.65 -13.58
C ASP A 251 6.56 -3.40 -14.19
N SER A 252 6.76 -4.01 -15.37
CA SER A 252 5.72 -4.78 -16.05
C SER A 252 5.32 -6.04 -15.28
N LYS A 253 6.28 -6.76 -14.67
CA LYS A 253 5.99 -7.90 -13.79
C LYS A 253 5.18 -7.49 -12.55
N LYS A 254 5.49 -6.35 -11.95
CA LYS A 254 4.66 -5.80 -10.85
C LYS A 254 3.26 -5.46 -11.35
N LEU A 255 3.14 -4.90 -12.54
CA LEU A 255 1.86 -4.56 -13.15
C LEU A 255 1.02 -5.82 -13.42
N ILE A 256 1.61 -6.91 -13.90
CA ILE A 256 0.94 -8.22 -14.03
C ILE A 256 0.37 -8.65 -12.68
N GLN A 257 1.20 -8.68 -11.63
CA GLN A 257 0.76 -9.09 -10.29
C GLN A 257 -0.37 -8.23 -9.73
N ILE A 258 -0.31 -6.91 -9.93
CA ILE A 258 -1.35 -5.97 -9.51
C ILE A 258 -2.64 -6.21 -10.29
N SER A 259 -2.53 -6.42 -11.60
CA SER A 259 -3.67 -6.62 -12.50
C SER A 259 -4.39 -7.94 -12.19
N GLN A 260 -3.64 -9.02 -11.97
CA GLN A 260 -4.19 -10.30 -11.54
C GLN A 260 -4.96 -10.16 -10.22
N LYS A 261 -4.35 -9.52 -9.20
CA LYS A 261 -5.02 -9.27 -7.92
C LYS A 261 -6.29 -8.44 -8.07
N LEU A 262 -6.29 -7.46 -8.98
CA LEU A 262 -7.45 -6.62 -9.24
C LEU A 262 -8.61 -7.44 -9.85
N ILE A 263 -8.30 -8.31 -10.82
CA ILE A 263 -9.27 -9.23 -11.42
C ILE A 263 -9.85 -10.18 -10.36
N ASP A 264 -8.98 -10.81 -9.58
CA ASP A 264 -9.36 -11.76 -8.53
C ASP A 264 -10.24 -11.09 -7.45
N LEU A 265 -9.85 -9.90 -6.99
CA LEU A 265 -10.62 -9.14 -6.00
C LEU A 265 -11.97 -8.70 -6.54
N LYS A 266 -12.02 -8.28 -7.81
CA LYS A 266 -13.28 -7.89 -8.44
C LYS A 266 -14.24 -9.08 -8.51
N ALA A 267 -13.76 -10.25 -8.92
CA ALA A 267 -14.57 -11.47 -8.95
C ALA A 267 -15.04 -11.85 -7.54
N SER A 268 -14.14 -11.86 -6.56
CA SER A 268 -14.46 -12.18 -5.17
C SER A 268 -15.49 -11.21 -4.56
N ILE A 269 -15.36 -9.91 -4.83
CA ILE A 269 -16.30 -8.92 -4.32
C ILE A 269 -17.67 -9.09 -4.97
N GLU A 270 -17.77 -9.35 -6.28
CA GLU A 270 -19.05 -9.64 -6.92
C GLU A 270 -19.74 -10.89 -6.35
N GLU A 271 -18.98 -11.96 -6.08
CA GLU A 271 -19.51 -13.16 -5.43
C GLU A 271 -20.04 -12.84 -4.02
N MET A 272 -19.24 -12.16 -3.20
CA MET A 272 -19.63 -11.83 -1.82
C MET A 272 -20.79 -10.84 -1.75
N LYS A 273 -21.01 -9.98 -2.76
CA LYS A 273 -22.23 -9.16 -2.83
C LYS A 273 -23.48 -10.02 -2.93
N GLY A 274 -23.42 -11.13 -3.66
CA GLY A 274 -24.52 -12.08 -3.79
C GLY A 274 -24.88 -12.68 -2.44
N ASP A 275 -23.88 -13.20 -1.71
CA ASP A 275 -24.05 -13.76 -0.36
C ASP A 275 -24.54 -12.68 0.63
N LEU A 276 -23.96 -11.49 0.58
CA LEU A 276 -24.39 -10.35 1.40
C LEU A 276 -25.86 -9.99 1.15
N LEU A 277 -26.30 -9.93 -0.11
CA LEU A 277 -27.69 -9.67 -0.47
C LEU A 277 -28.64 -10.74 0.10
N GLU A 278 -28.31 -12.02 -0.09
CA GLU A 278 -29.11 -13.14 0.38
C GLU A 278 -29.26 -13.12 1.92
N ARG A 279 -28.16 -12.91 2.64
CA ARG A 279 -28.17 -12.85 4.11
C ARG A 279 -28.93 -11.62 4.64
N MET A 280 -28.75 -10.46 3.99
CA MET A 280 -29.48 -9.25 4.37
C MET A 280 -31.00 -9.37 4.15
N GLU A 281 -31.46 -10.14 3.16
CA GLU A 281 -32.91 -10.38 2.96
C GLU A 281 -33.56 -11.11 4.12
N GLY A 282 -32.79 -11.92 4.86
CA GLY A 282 -33.21 -12.61 6.06
C GLY A 282 -33.58 -11.68 7.23
N ILE A 283 -33.21 -10.39 7.15
CA ILE A 283 -33.44 -9.40 8.21
C ILE A 283 -34.28 -8.24 7.65
N ALA A 284 -35.52 -8.12 8.11
CA ALA A 284 -36.50 -7.17 7.56
C ALA A 284 -36.01 -5.71 7.58
N GLU A 285 -35.32 -5.30 8.64
CA GLU A 285 -34.82 -3.94 8.86
C GLU A 285 -33.72 -3.54 7.85
N LEU A 286 -32.97 -4.52 7.32
CA LEU A 286 -31.89 -4.31 6.36
C LEU A 286 -32.35 -4.23 4.91
N ARG A 287 -33.61 -4.61 4.61
CA ARG A 287 -34.15 -4.58 3.24
C ARG A 287 -34.01 -3.21 2.57
N ARG A 288 -34.09 -2.13 3.33
CA ARG A 288 -33.96 -0.75 2.83
C ARG A 288 -32.57 -0.43 2.25
N PHE A 289 -31.56 -1.22 2.57
CA PHE A 289 -30.18 -1.06 2.07
C PHE A 289 -29.85 -2.03 0.93
N LYS A 290 -30.78 -2.92 0.55
CA LYS A 290 -30.61 -3.87 -0.55
C LYS A 290 -30.22 -3.17 -1.85
N GLU A 291 -30.82 -2.02 -2.11
CA GLU A 291 -30.55 -1.23 -3.31
C GLU A 291 -29.13 -0.66 -3.35
N ILE A 292 -28.42 -0.58 -2.22
CA ILE A 292 -27.06 -0.02 -2.15
C ILE A 292 -26.00 -1.08 -2.49
N ILE A 293 -26.25 -2.35 -2.20
CA ILE A 293 -25.26 -3.43 -2.39
C ILE A 293 -24.76 -3.57 -3.83
N PRO A 294 -25.62 -3.48 -4.87
CA PRO A 294 -25.15 -3.49 -6.27
C PRO A 294 -24.16 -2.37 -6.59
N TYR A 295 -24.18 -1.25 -5.87
CA TYR A 295 -23.31 -0.09 -6.10
C TYR A 295 -21.92 -0.24 -5.48
N ILE A 296 -21.71 -1.21 -4.58
CA ILE A 296 -20.40 -1.51 -4.01
C ILE A 296 -19.42 -1.80 -5.16
N GLY A 297 -18.36 -1.04 -5.31
CA GLY A 297 -17.36 -1.31 -6.35
C GLY A 297 -17.70 -0.92 -7.79
N LEU A 298 -18.72 -0.08 -7.99
CA LEU A 298 -18.92 0.61 -9.28
C LEU A 298 -17.76 1.56 -9.63
N ASP A 299 -17.02 2.01 -8.63
CA ASP A 299 -15.86 2.88 -8.72
C ASP A 299 -14.56 2.13 -9.04
N PHE A 300 -14.61 0.81 -9.22
CA PHE A 300 -13.42 0.01 -9.53
C PHE A 300 -12.84 0.39 -10.90
N PRO A 301 -11.51 0.26 -11.08
CA PRO A 301 -10.87 0.54 -12.36
C PRO A 301 -11.51 -0.27 -13.50
N LYS A 302 -11.91 0.43 -14.56
CA LYS A 302 -12.50 -0.19 -15.75
C LYS A 302 -11.39 -0.71 -16.66
N ILE A 303 -11.54 -1.95 -17.11
CA ILE A 303 -10.70 -2.56 -18.15
C ILE A 303 -11.30 -2.15 -19.51
N PRO A 304 -10.49 -1.69 -20.49
CA PRO A 304 -9.03 -1.75 -20.52
C PRO A 304 -8.32 -0.64 -19.71
N LEU A 305 -7.22 -1.00 -19.03
CA LEU A 305 -6.39 -0.09 -18.25
C LEU A 305 -5.27 0.51 -19.11
N LEU A 306 -5.08 1.82 -19.03
CA LEU A 306 -3.98 2.52 -19.70
C LEU A 306 -2.95 3.03 -18.68
N ILE A 307 -1.76 2.43 -18.72
CA ILE A 307 -0.65 2.72 -17.80
C ILE A 307 0.44 3.47 -18.54
N ARG A 308 0.66 4.72 -18.15
CA ARG A 308 1.64 5.59 -18.81
C ARG A 308 2.97 5.68 -18.07
N SER A 309 2.95 5.43 -16.76
CA SER A 309 4.11 5.66 -15.90
C SER A 309 4.11 4.77 -14.66
N ARG A 310 5.26 4.71 -13.97
CA ARG A 310 5.40 4.06 -12.66
C ARG A 310 4.42 4.60 -11.62
N ILE A 311 4.04 5.88 -11.71
CA ILE A 311 3.08 6.50 -10.78
C ILE A 311 1.69 5.86 -10.93
N HIS A 312 1.30 5.51 -12.16
CA HIS A 312 0.02 4.82 -12.40
C HIS A 312 0.05 3.39 -11.82
N ILE A 313 1.20 2.70 -11.89
CA ILE A 313 1.38 1.38 -11.27
C ILE A 313 1.19 1.48 -9.74
N GLU A 314 1.79 2.48 -9.10
CA GLU A 314 1.63 2.70 -7.67
C GLU A 314 0.19 3.12 -7.29
N SER A 315 -0.47 3.92 -8.13
CA SER A 315 -1.88 4.26 -7.95
C SER A 315 -2.77 3.02 -8.01
N LEU A 316 -2.55 2.13 -8.99
CA LEU A 316 -3.29 0.86 -9.08
C LEU A 316 -3.01 -0.05 -7.89
N ARG A 317 -1.77 -0.07 -7.39
CA ARG A 317 -1.44 -0.82 -6.18
C ARG A 317 -2.24 -0.33 -4.97
N ARG A 318 -2.30 0.98 -4.75
CA ARG A 318 -3.11 1.57 -3.66
C ARG A 318 -4.59 1.25 -3.85
N GLU A 319 -5.06 1.24 -5.09
CA GLU A 319 -6.42 0.84 -5.39
C GLU A 319 -6.66 -0.62 -5.00
N VAL A 320 -5.77 -1.55 -5.36
CA VAL A 320 -5.83 -2.95 -4.92
C VAL A 320 -5.83 -3.08 -3.39
N GLU A 321 -5.07 -2.26 -2.67
CA GLU A 321 -5.08 -2.23 -1.20
C GLU A 321 -6.45 -1.75 -0.64
N ARG A 322 -7.06 -0.74 -1.27
CA ARG A 322 -8.42 -0.29 -0.94
C ARG A 322 -9.46 -1.37 -1.21
N LEU A 323 -9.38 -2.05 -2.36
CA LEU A 323 -10.26 -3.17 -2.72
C LEU A 323 -10.16 -4.33 -1.75
N ASN A 324 -8.95 -4.68 -1.30
CA ASN A 324 -8.74 -5.68 -0.24
C ASN A 324 -9.45 -5.29 1.05
N ARG A 325 -9.40 -4.00 1.43
CA ARG A 325 -10.13 -3.52 2.61
C ARG A 325 -11.63 -3.68 2.44
N ILE A 326 -12.19 -3.30 1.28
CA ILE A 326 -13.62 -3.49 0.98
C ILE A 326 -13.97 -4.99 1.07
N SER A 327 -13.19 -5.86 0.44
CA SER A 327 -13.36 -7.32 0.50
C SER A 327 -13.41 -7.82 1.95
N SER A 328 -12.47 -7.38 2.80
CA SER A 328 -12.44 -7.76 4.23
C SER A 328 -13.64 -7.24 5.02
N LEU A 329 -14.14 -6.05 4.71
CA LEU A 329 -15.31 -5.46 5.36
C LEU A 329 -16.59 -6.22 4.98
N ILE A 330 -16.74 -6.59 3.70
CA ILE A 330 -17.86 -7.42 3.24
C ILE A 330 -17.86 -8.75 3.99
N LYS A 331 -16.72 -9.43 4.08
CA LYS A 331 -16.59 -10.68 4.86
C LYS A 331 -17.01 -10.49 6.31
N SER A 332 -16.50 -9.45 6.98
CA SER A 332 -16.88 -9.19 8.37
C SER A 332 -18.38 -8.94 8.54
N VAL A 333 -19.02 -8.25 7.60
CA VAL A 333 -20.47 -8.03 7.62
C VAL A 333 -21.22 -9.35 7.44
N ILE A 334 -20.79 -10.19 6.48
CA ILE A 334 -21.36 -11.52 6.23
C ILE A 334 -21.25 -12.40 7.48
N ASP A 335 -20.10 -12.39 8.14
CA ASP A 335 -19.86 -13.13 9.39
C ASP A 335 -20.81 -12.64 10.50
N GLU A 336 -20.92 -11.33 10.72
CA GLU A 336 -21.84 -10.79 11.74
C GLU A 336 -23.31 -11.08 11.40
N LEU A 337 -23.69 -11.11 10.12
CA LEU A 337 -25.03 -11.52 9.68
C LEU A 337 -25.30 -13.02 9.94
N GLU A 338 -24.28 -13.86 9.97
CA GLU A 338 -24.43 -15.29 10.29
C GLU A 338 -24.82 -15.51 11.75
N TYR A 339 -24.22 -14.72 12.64
CA TYR A 339 -24.35 -14.90 14.08
C TYR A 339 -25.40 -14.01 14.73
N ILE A 340 -25.99 -13.07 13.99
CA ILE A 340 -27.03 -12.20 14.55
C ILE A 340 -28.36 -12.95 14.72
N PRO A 341 -29.00 -12.88 15.90
CA PRO A 341 -30.34 -13.43 16.09
C PRO A 341 -31.36 -12.73 15.19
N LYS A 342 -32.28 -13.49 14.58
CA LYS A 342 -33.24 -12.98 13.58
C LYS A 342 -34.22 -11.92 14.12
N ASP A 343 -34.43 -11.92 15.44
CA ASP A 343 -35.30 -11.00 16.17
C ASP A 343 -34.51 -9.91 16.92
N ALA A 344 -33.19 -9.82 16.73
CA ALA A 344 -32.38 -8.74 17.27
C ALA A 344 -32.80 -7.40 16.65
N LYS A 345 -32.95 -6.36 17.47
CA LYS A 345 -33.30 -5.01 16.98
C LYS A 345 -32.03 -4.33 16.48
N LEU A 346 -32.07 -3.73 15.29
CA LEU A 346 -30.93 -3.00 14.72
C LEU A 346 -31.09 -1.48 14.90
N ASP A 347 -30.10 -0.84 15.52
CA ASP A 347 -29.98 0.62 15.46
C ASP A 347 -29.26 1.03 14.18
N LEU A 348 -30.04 1.35 13.16
CA LEU A 348 -29.56 1.73 11.84
C LEU A 348 -29.40 3.26 11.68
N SER A 349 -29.52 4.05 12.76
CA SER A 349 -29.43 5.52 12.72
C SER A 349 -28.01 6.03 12.47
N LYS A 350 -27.00 5.20 12.77
CA LYS A 350 -25.57 5.53 12.65
C LYS A 350 -24.92 5.04 11.35
N ILE A 351 -25.71 4.53 10.40
CA ILE A 351 -25.19 4.11 9.10
C ILE A 351 -24.75 5.35 8.30
N SER A 352 -23.50 5.35 7.86
CA SER A 352 -22.94 6.36 6.96
C SER A 352 -22.94 5.83 5.53
N LEU A 353 -23.37 6.67 4.58
CA LEU A 353 -23.37 6.37 3.15
C LEU A 353 -22.33 7.19 2.38
N ASP A 354 -21.36 7.77 3.09
CA ASP A 354 -20.35 8.67 2.50
C ASP A 354 -19.39 7.94 1.54
N SER A 355 -19.15 6.65 1.79
CA SER A 355 -18.33 5.76 0.95
C SER A 355 -18.74 4.30 1.19
N THR A 356 -18.34 3.41 0.28
CA THR A 356 -18.54 1.96 0.43
C THR A 356 -17.92 1.43 1.72
N GLU A 357 -16.71 1.87 2.06
CA GLU A 357 -16.01 1.47 3.27
C GLU A 357 -16.74 1.94 4.53
N SER A 358 -17.19 3.19 4.56
CA SER A 358 -17.94 3.75 5.69
C SER A 358 -19.29 3.05 5.88
N PHE A 359 -19.97 2.73 4.78
CA PHE A 359 -21.22 1.97 4.80
C PHE A 359 -21.02 0.57 5.38
N LEU A 360 -20.05 -0.18 4.86
CA LEU A 360 -19.79 -1.54 5.34
C LEU A 360 -19.31 -1.55 6.79
N ASP A 361 -18.43 -0.62 7.18
CA ASP A 361 -17.94 -0.53 8.55
C ASP A 361 -19.04 -0.13 9.55
N SER A 362 -19.86 0.88 9.21
CA SER A 362 -20.99 1.27 10.06
C SER A 362 -22.05 0.17 10.15
N LEU A 363 -22.35 -0.53 9.04
CA LEU A 363 -23.25 -1.68 9.04
C LEU A 363 -22.70 -2.83 9.92
N ASN A 364 -21.42 -3.16 9.78
CA ASN A 364 -20.74 -4.15 10.60
C ASN A 364 -20.85 -3.83 12.09
N ASN A 365 -20.59 -2.57 12.46
CA ASN A 365 -20.70 -2.10 13.83
C ASN A 365 -22.15 -2.16 14.36
N CYS A 366 -23.14 -1.81 13.54
CA CYS A 366 -24.56 -1.93 13.90
C CYS A 366 -24.96 -3.38 14.16
N LEU A 367 -24.56 -4.31 13.27
CA LEU A 367 -24.83 -5.74 13.41
C LEU A 367 -24.15 -6.31 14.65
N ARG A 368 -22.87 -6.02 14.82
CA ARG A 368 -22.09 -6.48 15.97
C ARG A 368 -22.66 -5.95 17.29
N ALA A 369 -23.05 -4.68 17.34
CA ALA A 369 -23.63 -4.09 18.53
C ALA A 369 -25.01 -4.71 18.85
N SER A 370 -25.82 -4.99 17.82
CA SER A 370 -27.10 -5.67 17.97
C SER A 370 -26.94 -7.12 18.45
N ARG A 371 -26.04 -7.90 17.85
CA ARG A 371 -25.67 -9.25 18.31
C ARG A 371 -25.19 -9.22 19.75
N LEU A 372 -24.24 -8.33 20.05
CA LEU A 372 -23.70 -8.21 21.40
C LEU A 372 -24.79 -7.82 22.39
N SER A 373 -25.63 -6.83 22.11
CA SER A 373 -26.69 -6.37 23.04
C SER A 373 -27.90 -7.32 23.16
N TYR A 374 -27.97 -8.37 22.35
CA TYR A 374 -29.10 -9.30 22.34
C TYR A 374 -29.29 -9.97 23.71
N GLY A 375 -30.52 -9.92 24.22
CA GLY A 375 -30.88 -10.46 25.55
C GLY A 375 -30.52 -9.57 26.75
N MET A 376 -30.05 -8.33 26.54
CA MET A 376 -29.94 -7.35 27.62
C MET A 376 -31.33 -6.90 28.11
N PRO A 377 -31.53 -6.67 29.42
CA PRO A 377 -32.79 -6.12 29.95
C PRO A 377 -33.10 -4.75 29.35
N GLU A 378 -34.34 -4.53 28.89
CA GLU A 378 -34.79 -3.27 28.26
C GLU A 378 -34.62 -2.02 29.15
N THR A 379 -34.44 -2.20 30.46
CA THR A 379 -34.19 -1.13 31.44
C THR A 379 -32.80 -0.47 31.28
N VAL A 380 -31.88 -1.10 30.55
CA VAL A 380 -30.59 -0.52 30.16
C VAL A 380 -30.74 -0.03 28.72
N GLY A 381 -31.08 1.26 28.57
CA GLY A 381 -31.55 1.85 27.31
C GLY A 381 -30.79 1.44 26.04
N TYR A 382 -31.49 0.72 25.17
CA TYR A 382 -31.01 0.05 23.96
C TYR A 382 -30.20 0.94 22.98
N THR A 383 -30.38 2.26 22.98
CA THR A 383 -29.80 3.18 21.99
C THR A 383 -28.65 4.03 22.52
N GLY A 384 -28.54 4.21 23.85
CA GLY A 384 -27.50 5.05 24.47
C GLY A 384 -26.22 4.31 24.84
N VAL A 385 -26.33 3.01 25.13
CA VAL A 385 -25.27 2.19 25.73
C VAL A 385 -24.50 1.36 24.68
N MET A 386 -25.00 1.28 23.44
CA MET A 386 -24.39 0.51 22.32
C MET A 386 -22.94 0.92 22.02
N SER A 387 -22.63 2.23 22.02
CA SER A 387 -21.25 2.71 21.80
C SER A 387 -20.32 2.34 22.95
N GLU A 388 -20.83 2.38 24.19
CA GLU A 388 -20.09 1.97 25.38
C GLU A 388 -19.85 0.45 25.36
N ILE A 389 -20.81 -0.34 24.88
CA ILE A 389 -20.66 -1.80 24.71
C ILE A 389 -19.58 -2.13 23.68
N LEU A 390 -19.60 -1.50 22.49
CA LEU A 390 -18.58 -1.72 21.45
C LEU A 390 -17.18 -1.32 21.93
N GLU A 391 -17.06 -0.34 22.82
CA GLU A 391 -15.78 0.10 23.38
C GLU A 391 -15.31 -0.78 24.56
N LEU A 392 -16.22 -1.13 25.47
CA LEU A 392 -15.89 -1.80 26.72
C LEU A 392 -15.80 -3.32 26.57
N TYR A 393 -16.64 -3.94 25.74
CA TYR A 393 -16.62 -5.39 25.55
C TYR A 393 -15.26 -5.92 25.07
N PRO A 394 -14.59 -5.33 24.05
CA PRO A 394 -13.26 -5.77 23.66
C PRO A 394 -12.23 -5.66 24.81
N LYS A 395 -12.28 -4.56 25.58
CA LYS A 395 -11.39 -4.35 26.73
C LYS A 395 -11.64 -5.37 27.84
N TRP A 396 -12.90 -5.68 28.13
CA TRP A 396 -13.26 -6.70 29.11
C TRP A 396 -12.92 -8.11 28.64
N ARG A 397 -13.20 -8.43 27.38
CA ARG A 397 -12.82 -9.69 26.74
C ARG A 397 -11.32 -9.91 26.82
N GLU A 398 -10.51 -8.93 26.42
CA GLU A 398 -9.05 -9.02 26.49
C GLU A 398 -8.56 -9.23 27.94
N LYS A 399 -9.12 -8.47 28.89
CA LYS A 399 -8.77 -8.62 30.31
C LYS A 399 -9.17 -9.97 30.90
N ILE A 400 -10.35 -10.49 30.55
CA ILE A 400 -10.81 -11.82 30.95
C ILE A 400 -9.88 -12.89 30.36
N ILE A 401 -9.56 -12.79 29.07
CA ILE A 401 -8.62 -13.72 28.41
C ILE A 401 -7.24 -13.64 29.07
N SER A 402 -6.76 -12.47 29.45
CA SER A 402 -5.48 -12.32 30.17
C SER A 402 -5.52 -13.02 31.52
N LEU A 403 -6.56 -12.78 32.32
CA LEU A 403 -6.72 -13.42 33.63
C LEU A 403 -6.86 -14.94 33.52
N LEU A 404 -7.60 -15.42 32.52
CA LEU A 404 -7.76 -16.84 32.21
C LEU A 404 -6.47 -17.46 31.68
N ARG A 405 -5.65 -16.74 30.91
CA ARG A 405 -4.32 -17.23 30.51
C ARG A 405 -3.43 -17.40 31.73
N GLU A 406 -3.43 -16.44 32.65
CA GLU A 406 -2.61 -16.44 33.86
C GLU A 406 -3.03 -17.50 34.88
N ARG A 407 -4.33 -17.74 35.04
CA ARG A 407 -4.87 -18.54 36.15
C ARG A 407 -5.64 -19.79 35.71
N GLY A 408 -5.90 -19.96 34.41
CA GLY A 408 -6.66 -21.06 33.82
C GLY A 408 -8.16 -21.04 34.15
N GLU A 409 -8.47 -20.72 35.41
CA GLU A 409 -9.79 -20.57 35.98
C GLU A 409 -9.86 -19.28 36.83
N ILE A 410 -10.98 -18.56 36.74
CA ILE A 410 -11.25 -17.36 37.53
C ILE A 410 -12.64 -17.43 38.16
N SER A 411 -12.83 -16.78 39.30
CA SER A 411 -14.13 -16.67 39.95
C SER A 411 -14.92 -15.48 39.42
N LEU A 412 -16.25 -15.47 39.60
CA LEU A 412 -17.07 -14.29 39.32
C LEU A 412 -16.63 -13.04 40.12
N GLN A 413 -15.94 -13.22 41.25
CA GLN A 413 -15.40 -12.13 42.05
C GLN A 413 -14.17 -11.47 41.41
N ASP A 414 -13.44 -12.17 40.54
CA ASP A 414 -12.33 -11.60 39.78
C ASP A 414 -12.81 -10.63 38.68
N LEU A 415 -14.09 -10.68 38.34
CA LEU A 415 -14.75 -9.84 37.32
C LEU A 415 -15.32 -8.52 37.89
N LYS A 416 -14.80 -8.04 39.02
CA LYS A 416 -15.25 -6.80 39.68
C LYS A 416 -15.15 -5.54 38.81
N PHE A 417 -14.28 -5.56 37.80
CA PHE A 417 -14.14 -4.48 36.82
C PHE A 417 -15.30 -4.40 35.81
N ILE A 418 -16.21 -5.38 35.83
CA ILE A 418 -17.46 -5.40 35.06
C ILE A 418 -18.62 -5.15 36.03
N PRO A 419 -19.56 -4.24 35.72
CA PRO A 419 -20.78 -4.06 36.49
C PRO A 419 -21.51 -5.38 36.72
N GLY A 420 -21.98 -5.63 37.93
CA GLY A 420 -22.57 -6.92 38.31
C GLY A 420 -23.74 -7.34 37.40
N SER A 421 -24.59 -6.39 37.01
CA SER A 421 -25.71 -6.61 36.09
C SER A 421 -25.28 -7.00 34.67
N TRP A 422 -24.03 -6.74 34.27
CA TRP A 422 -23.51 -7.00 32.92
C TRP A 422 -22.64 -8.26 32.84
N ARG A 423 -22.20 -8.82 33.98
CA ARG A 423 -21.36 -10.03 34.00
C ARG A 423 -22.01 -11.24 33.34
N PRO A 424 -23.29 -11.59 33.59
CA PRO A 424 -23.92 -12.72 32.93
C PRO A 424 -23.92 -12.57 31.40
N TRP A 425 -24.08 -11.33 30.94
CA TRP A 425 -24.09 -10.97 29.53
C TRP A 425 -22.68 -11.09 28.88
N VAL A 426 -21.62 -10.57 29.52
CA VAL A 426 -20.24 -10.71 29.01
C VAL A 426 -19.85 -12.19 28.92
N LEU A 427 -20.16 -12.96 29.96
CA LEU A 427 -19.79 -14.38 30.04
C LEU A 427 -20.54 -15.24 29.04
N ARG A 428 -21.82 -14.95 28.78
CA ARG A 428 -22.58 -15.60 27.71
C ARG A 428 -21.92 -15.37 26.35
N ASN A 429 -21.61 -14.11 26.00
CA ASN A 429 -20.95 -13.81 24.73
C ASN A 429 -19.58 -14.50 24.58
N LEU A 430 -18.76 -14.54 25.63
CA LEU A 430 -17.48 -15.27 25.58
C LEU A 430 -17.65 -16.78 25.45
N ALA A 431 -18.73 -17.35 25.99
CA ALA A 431 -19.04 -18.77 25.86
C ALA A 431 -19.55 -19.10 24.45
N ASP A 432 -20.38 -18.23 23.87
CA ASP A 432 -20.88 -18.33 22.49
C ASP A 432 -19.73 -18.16 21.47
N GLU A 433 -18.76 -17.28 21.76
CA GLU A 433 -17.49 -17.16 21.01
C GLU A 433 -16.57 -18.38 21.19
N GLY A 434 -16.95 -19.35 22.03
CA GLY A 434 -16.17 -20.55 22.29
C GLY A 434 -14.88 -20.29 23.07
N ILE A 435 -14.76 -19.16 23.76
CA ILE A 435 -13.56 -18.73 24.49
C ILE A 435 -13.55 -19.27 25.92
N VAL A 436 -14.71 -19.35 26.55
CA VAL A 436 -14.84 -19.76 27.95
C VAL A 436 -15.89 -20.85 28.16
N VAL A 437 -15.77 -21.57 29.27
CA VAL A 437 -16.80 -22.41 29.86
C VAL A 437 -17.16 -21.82 31.21
N VAL A 438 -18.45 -21.68 31.49
CA VAL A 438 -18.97 -21.12 32.75
C VAL A 438 -19.58 -22.24 33.57
N ASN A 439 -19.03 -22.50 34.75
CA ASN A 439 -19.49 -23.51 35.71
C ASN A 439 -19.84 -22.82 37.03
N GLU A 440 -21.12 -22.65 37.31
CA GLU A 440 -21.62 -21.99 38.53
C GLU A 440 -20.93 -20.63 38.79
N ASP A 441 -20.01 -20.57 39.77
CA ASP A 441 -19.27 -19.36 40.17
C ASP A 441 -17.89 -19.22 39.51
N LYS A 442 -17.55 -20.12 38.59
CA LYS A 442 -16.23 -20.21 37.98
C LYS A 442 -16.28 -20.12 36.45
N VAL A 443 -15.25 -19.51 35.88
CA VAL A 443 -15.06 -19.31 34.45
C VAL A 443 -13.70 -19.89 34.08
N ALA A 444 -13.67 -20.80 33.10
CA ALA A 444 -12.45 -21.45 32.63
C ALA A 444 -12.27 -21.22 31.12
N MET A 445 -11.04 -21.29 30.62
CA MET A 445 -10.75 -21.12 29.19
C MET A 445 -11.17 -22.36 28.39
N ARG A 446 -11.92 -22.18 27.29
CA ARG A 446 -12.33 -23.26 26.39
C ARG A 446 -11.31 -23.51 25.27
N ILE A 447 -10.59 -22.47 24.83
CA ILE A 447 -9.61 -22.57 23.74
C ILE A 447 -8.29 -23.14 24.27
N ILE A 448 -8.05 -24.39 23.89
CA ILE A 448 -6.77 -25.09 24.00
C ILE A 448 -5.77 -24.47 22.98
N PRO A 449 -4.52 -24.15 23.34
CA PRO A 449 -3.52 -23.59 22.42
C PRO A 449 -3.33 -24.47 21.17
N GLU A 450 -3.06 -23.87 20.01
CA GLU A 450 -2.87 -24.61 18.75
C GLU A 450 -1.76 -25.67 18.85
N ASP A 451 -0.73 -25.38 19.63
CA ASP A 451 0.34 -26.31 19.99
C ASP A 451 -0.17 -27.57 20.68
N MET A 452 -1.17 -27.48 21.55
CA MET A 452 -1.79 -28.65 22.19
C MET A 452 -2.65 -29.43 21.21
N ARG A 453 -3.40 -28.76 20.31
CA ARG A 453 -4.18 -29.46 19.27
C ARG A 453 -3.30 -30.25 18.32
N LYS A 454 -2.17 -29.66 17.90
CA LYS A 454 -1.17 -30.36 17.07
C LYS A 454 -0.63 -31.57 17.82
N LEU A 455 -0.23 -31.40 19.07
CA LEU A 455 0.27 -32.50 19.90
C LEU A 455 -0.78 -33.60 20.12
N GLU A 456 -2.05 -33.24 20.30
CA GLU A 456 -3.17 -34.19 20.39
C GLU A 456 -3.29 -35.06 19.14
N MET A 457 -3.32 -34.43 17.97
CA MET A 457 -3.36 -35.15 16.68
C MET A 457 -2.11 -36.04 16.49
N GLU A 458 -0.94 -35.58 16.93
CA GLU A 458 0.29 -36.38 16.83
C GLU A 458 0.27 -37.59 17.76
N ILE A 459 -0.29 -37.45 18.97
CA ILE A 459 -0.48 -38.55 19.92
C ILE A 459 -1.51 -39.54 19.37
N GLU A 460 -2.62 -39.07 18.80
CA GLU A 460 -3.64 -39.94 18.18
C GLU A 460 -3.07 -40.73 17.00
N VAL A 461 -2.27 -40.10 16.13
CA VAL A 461 -1.58 -40.80 15.04
C VAL A 461 -0.61 -41.85 15.56
N ILE A 462 0.11 -41.58 16.67
CA ILE A 462 0.98 -42.58 17.32
C ILE A 462 0.15 -43.73 17.90
N GLU A 463 -0.96 -43.43 18.58
CA GLU A 463 -1.89 -44.42 19.14
C GLU A 463 -2.46 -45.33 18.05
N ASP A 464 -2.91 -44.76 16.93
CA ASP A 464 -3.41 -45.49 15.77
C ASP A 464 -2.31 -46.34 15.11
N MET A 465 -1.13 -45.76 14.86
CA MET A 465 0.00 -46.48 14.28
C MET A 465 0.46 -47.66 15.15
N VAL A 466 0.42 -47.52 16.48
CA VAL A 466 0.83 -48.60 17.39
C VAL A 466 -0.28 -49.63 17.56
N SER A 467 -1.55 -49.23 17.53
CA SER A 467 -2.67 -50.16 17.43
C SER A 467 -2.58 -51.01 16.14
N ASP A 468 -2.20 -50.40 15.01
CA ASP A 468 -2.12 -51.06 13.70
C ASP A 468 -0.84 -51.89 13.50
N LEU A 469 0.30 -51.43 14.03
CA LEU A 469 1.63 -52.02 13.80
C LEU A 469 2.24 -52.71 15.04
N GLY A 470 1.54 -52.74 16.18
CA GLY A 470 2.09 -53.11 17.49
C GLY A 470 2.77 -54.48 17.56
N VAL A 471 2.39 -55.43 16.71
CA VAL A 471 3.03 -56.76 16.64
C VAL A 471 4.40 -56.73 15.91
N MET A 472 4.64 -55.70 15.08
CA MET A 472 5.84 -55.57 14.24
C MET A 472 6.90 -54.60 14.80
N LEU A 473 6.63 -53.91 15.91
CA LEU A 473 7.50 -52.88 16.49
C LEU A 473 7.99 -53.28 17.89
N PRO A 474 9.09 -54.06 18.01
CA PRO A 474 9.53 -54.68 19.26
C PRO A 474 10.03 -53.71 20.35
N ASN A 475 10.10 -52.40 20.07
CA ASN A 475 10.66 -51.38 20.96
C ASN A 475 9.63 -50.34 21.46
N LEU A 476 8.36 -50.45 21.07
CA LEU A 476 7.29 -49.55 21.51
C LEU A 476 6.38 -50.26 22.50
N ASP A 477 6.52 -49.92 23.78
CA ASP A 477 5.71 -50.43 24.88
C ASP A 477 4.40 -49.63 24.98
N ASP A 478 3.24 -50.30 25.03
CA ASP A 478 1.91 -49.71 25.26
C ASP A 478 1.90 -48.79 26.50
N MET A 479 2.73 -49.10 27.50
CA MET A 479 2.90 -48.27 28.69
C MET A 479 3.54 -46.91 28.40
N GLY A 480 4.39 -46.81 27.37
CA GLY A 480 5.00 -45.57 26.93
C GLY A 480 3.99 -44.60 26.33
N ILE A 481 3.04 -45.11 25.55
CA ILE A 481 1.99 -44.32 24.90
C ILE A 481 0.92 -43.90 25.90
N LYS A 482 0.50 -44.81 26.79
CA LYS A 482 -0.38 -44.46 27.92
C LYS A 482 0.19 -43.31 28.75
N ARG A 483 1.50 -43.35 29.04
CA ARG A 483 2.17 -42.24 29.75
C ARG A 483 2.16 -40.94 28.96
N ILE A 484 2.33 -40.96 27.64
CA ILE A 484 2.23 -39.77 26.79
C ILE A 484 0.81 -39.18 26.86
N ARG A 485 -0.23 -40.02 26.79
CA ARG A 485 -1.63 -39.60 26.91
C ARG A 485 -1.95 -39.04 28.30
N GLU A 486 -1.49 -39.71 29.36
CA GLU A 486 -1.64 -39.25 30.73
C GLU A 486 -0.92 -37.91 30.99
N ASP A 487 0.31 -37.77 30.48
CA ASP A 487 1.07 -36.52 30.58
C ASP A 487 0.41 -35.40 29.76
N PHE A 488 -0.21 -35.71 28.62
CA PHE A 488 -0.97 -34.75 27.80
C PHE A 488 -2.25 -34.28 28.50
N GLU A 489 -3.03 -35.20 29.08
CA GLU A 489 -4.20 -34.84 29.89
C GLU A 489 -3.80 -34.07 31.15
N ARG A 490 -2.65 -34.38 31.75
CA ARG A 490 -2.06 -33.58 32.82
C ARG A 490 -1.64 -32.19 32.34
N ALA A 491 -1.09 -32.06 31.14
CA ALA A 491 -0.74 -30.76 30.55
C ALA A 491 -1.99 -29.91 30.27
N LYS A 492 -3.07 -30.52 29.76
CA LYS A 492 -4.40 -29.90 29.67
C LYS A 492 -4.85 -29.41 31.04
N SER A 493 -4.79 -30.25 32.05
CA SER A 493 -5.18 -29.89 33.42
C SER A 493 -4.35 -28.72 33.98
N LEU A 494 -3.02 -28.74 33.82
CA LEU A 494 -2.12 -27.67 34.28
C LEU A 494 -2.37 -26.34 33.56
N PHE A 495 -2.67 -26.38 32.26
CA PHE A 495 -3.07 -25.20 31.49
C PHE A 495 -4.42 -24.65 31.99
N MET A 496 -5.39 -25.52 32.18
CA MET A 496 -6.71 -25.18 32.74
C MET A 496 -6.64 -24.68 34.18
N MET A 497 -5.57 -25.01 34.92
CA MET A 497 -5.26 -24.51 36.28
C MET A 497 -4.33 -23.28 36.28
N GLY A 498 -3.94 -22.75 35.12
CA GLY A 498 -3.10 -21.55 35.02
C GLY A 498 -1.64 -21.73 35.42
N ARG A 499 -1.17 -22.97 35.59
CA ARG A 499 0.23 -23.25 35.94
C ARG A 499 1.08 -23.20 34.67
N ILE A 500 1.13 -22.03 34.01
CA ILE A 500 1.73 -21.86 32.66
C ILE A 500 3.19 -22.33 32.61
N SER A 501 3.97 -22.08 33.66
CA SER A 501 5.38 -22.50 33.71
C SER A 501 5.53 -24.02 33.64
N GLU A 502 4.76 -24.73 34.46
CA GLU A 502 4.78 -26.20 34.52
C GLU A 502 4.11 -26.82 33.30
N TYR A 503 3.06 -26.18 32.78
CA TYR A 503 2.46 -26.51 31.50
C TYR A 503 3.50 -26.42 30.36
N ARG A 504 4.26 -25.32 30.28
CA ARG A 504 5.27 -25.13 29.21
C ARG A 504 6.39 -26.15 29.32
N GLU A 505 6.83 -26.46 30.54
CA GLU A 505 7.81 -27.50 30.79
C GLU A 505 7.31 -28.88 30.36
N LEU A 506 6.08 -29.24 30.76
CA LEU A 506 5.47 -30.53 30.43
C LEU A 506 5.18 -30.67 28.93
N ILE A 507 4.71 -29.61 28.25
CA ILE A 507 4.55 -29.59 26.79
C ILE A 507 5.88 -29.73 26.07
N SER A 508 6.94 -29.07 26.53
CA SER A 508 8.26 -29.22 25.91
C SER A 508 8.78 -30.65 26.04
N GLN A 509 8.57 -31.29 27.19
CA GLN A 509 8.92 -32.69 27.42
C GLN A 509 8.07 -33.63 26.56
N LEU A 510 6.76 -33.37 26.46
CA LEU A 510 5.83 -34.10 25.61
C LEU A 510 6.22 -34.01 24.13
N LYS A 511 6.54 -32.81 23.61
CA LYS A 511 7.02 -32.62 22.23
C LYS A 511 8.29 -33.43 21.95
N SER A 512 9.25 -33.45 22.89
CA SER A 512 10.46 -34.28 22.75
C SER A 512 10.12 -35.77 22.66
N ARG A 513 9.28 -36.26 23.57
CA ARG A 513 8.90 -37.69 23.63
C ARG A 513 8.07 -38.12 22.43
N VAL A 514 7.13 -37.29 21.97
CA VAL A 514 6.36 -37.53 20.74
C VAL A 514 7.28 -37.60 19.51
N ASN A 515 8.26 -36.69 19.40
CA ASN A 515 9.23 -36.72 18.31
C ASN A 515 10.14 -37.95 18.36
N GLU A 516 10.60 -38.35 19.54
CA GLU A 516 11.39 -39.58 19.73
C GLU A 516 10.60 -40.82 19.26
N VAL A 517 9.33 -40.92 19.64
CA VAL A 517 8.43 -42.00 19.21
C VAL A 517 8.19 -41.98 17.70
N LYS A 518 7.93 -40.80 17.11
CA LYS A 518 7.80 -40.66 15.64
C LYS A 518 9.04 -41.09 14.88
N MET A 519 10.24 -40.75 15.39
CA MET A 519 11.50 -41.20 14.79
C MET A 519 11.66 -42.73 14.87
N GLN A 520 11.25 -43.34 15.98
CA GLN A 520 11.25 -44.81 16.13
C GLN A 520 10.24 -45.49 15.19
N LEU A 521 9.11 -44.82 14.90
CA LEU A 521 8.09 -45.26 13.95
C LEU A 521 8.46 -45.02 12.47
N GLY A 522 9.61 -44.38 12.19
CA GLY A 522 10.05 -44.09 10.82
C GLY A 522 9.24 -42.99 10.10
N ALA A 523 8.36 -42.29 10.81
CA ALA A 523 7.63 -41.14 10.28
C ALA A 523 8.55 -39.91 10.29
N LYS A 524 9.10 -39.54 9.13
CA LYS A 524 9.76 -38.23 8.97
C LYS A 524 8.67 -37.15 8.98
N GLY A 525 8.86 -36.16 9.87
CA GLY A 525 7.92 -35.06 10.10
C GLY A 525 7.73 -34.11 8.93
#